data_AF-A0A529QHC5-F1
#
_entry.id   AF-A0A529QHC5-F1
#
_cell.length_a   1.000
_cell.length_b   1.000
_cell.length_c   1.000
_cell.angle_alpha   90.00
_cell.angle_beta   90.00
_cell.angle_gamma   90.00
#
_symmetry.space_group_name_H-M   'P 1'
#
loop_
_entity.id
_entity.type
_entity.pdbx_description
1 polymer ?
#
loop_
_entity_poly.entity_id
_entity_poly.type
_entity_poly.pdbx_seq_one_letter_code
_entity_poly.pdbx_strand_id
1 'polypeptide(L)'
;EILRTDFAAYRDEMIISTKAGYEMWAGPYGEWGSRKYVLASLDQSLKRMGLDYVDIFYSHRFDPETPLEETMGALDHAVRSGKALYAGISSYNSQRTREAADILRQLGTPCLIHQPSYSMLNRWVEEDGLLDTLEGLGIGSIVFSPLAQGMLTDKYLGGIPEGSRASQGKSLRPAFINDKSIANIKALNAIAG
;
A
#
# COMPACT_ATOMS: atom_id res chain seq x y z
N GLU A 1 6.34 17.20 -10.88
CA GLU A 1 7.05 18.49 -10.99
C GLU A 1 8.11 18.58 -9.89
N ILE A 2 7.73 18.62 -8.61
CA ILE A 2 8.65 18.70 -7.46
C ILE A 2 9.80 17.68 -7.49
N LEU A 3 9.54 16.39 -7.81
CA LEU A 3 10.60 15.38 -7.91
C LEU A 3 11.66 15.70 -8.98
N ARG A 4 11.26 16.34 -10.09
CA ARG A 4 12.17 16.71 -11.18
C ARG A 4 12.86 18.06 -10.98
N THR A 5 12.36 18.88 -10.07
CA THR A 5 12.91 20.21 -9.79
C THR A 5 13.67 20.18 -8.47
N ASP A 6 12.93 20.21 -7.37
CA ASP A 6 13.45 20.52 -6.04
C ASP A 6 14.21 19.33 -5.47
N PHE A 7 13.83 18.11 -5.85
CA PHE A 7 14.45 16.87 -5.38
C PHE A 7 15.37 16.19 -6.39
N ALA A 8 15.61 16.78 -7.56
CA ALA A 8 16.42 16.14 -8.61
C ALA A 8 17.85 15.82 -8.13
N ALA A 9 18.46 16.73 -7.36
CA ALA A 9 19.81 16.57 -6.82
C ALA A 9 19.92 15.51 -5.72
N TYR A 10 18.80 15.06 -5.15
CA TYR A 10 18.75 14.13 -4.01
C TYR A 10 18.22 12.76 -4.40
N ARG A 11 18.14 12.43 -5.70
CA ARG A 11 17.52 11.17 -6.17
C ARG A 11 18.10 9.95 -5.46
N ASP A 12 19.41 9.91 -5.29
CA ASP A 12 20.12 8.74 -4.72
C ASP A 12 20.07 8.71 -3.18
N GLU A 13 19.47 9.72 -2.55
CA GLU A 13 19.21 9.81 -1.11
C GLU A 13 17.74 9.52 -0.75
N MET A 14 16.91 9.18 -1.74
CA MET A 14 15.48 8.94 -1.57
C MET A 14 15.07 7.50 -1.90
N ILE A 15 14.05 7.02 -1.18
CA ILE A 15 13.30 5.81 -1.54
C ILE A 15 11.92 6.23 -2.06
N ILE A 16 11.72 6.10 -3.37
CA ILE A 16 10.50 6.42 -4.08
C ILE A 16 9.79 5.10 -4.41
N SER A 17 8.49 5.05 -4.11
CA SER A 17 7.66 3.90 -4.45
C SER A 17 6.45 4.26 -5.28
N THR A 18 6.01 3.30 -6.10
CA THR A 18 4.72 3.37 -6.82
C THR A 18 4.08 2.00 -6.88
N LYS A 19 2.83 1.93 -7.35
CA LYS A 19 1.97 0.74 -7.21
C LYS A 19 1.01 0.59 -8.38
N ALA A 20 0.68 -0.66 -8.70
CA ALA A 20 -0.40 -1.03 -9.61
C ALA A 20 -1.31 -2.08 -8.94
N GLY A 21 -2.64 -1.91 -8.99
CA GLY A 21 -3.60 -2.92 -8.53
C GLY A 21 -5.05 -2.43 -8.42
N TYR A 22 -5.24 -1.14 -8.13
CA TYR A 22 -6.56 -0.48 -8.14
C TYR A 22 -6.82 0.19 -9.50
N GLU A 23 -8.08 0.54 -9.76
CA GLU A 23 -8.48 1.23 -10.98
C GLU A 23 -7.63 2.50 -11.22
N MET A 24 -7.03 2.57 -12.42
CA MET A 24 -6.20 3.69 -12.88
C MET A 24 -6.69 4.26 -14.22
N TRP A 25 -7.29 3.42 -15.08
CA TRP A 25 -7.95 3.85 -16.31
C TRP A 25 -9.06 2.87 -16.70
N ALA A 26 -9.96 3.30 -17.60
CA ALA A 26 -11.10 2.50 -18.02
C ALA A 26 -10.71 1.26 -18.85
N GLY A 27 -11.50 0.20 -18.74
CA GLY A 27 -11.36 -1.04 -19.51
C GLY A 27 -10.61 -2.14 -18.75
N PRO A 28 -10.51 -3.36 -19.34
CA PRO A 28 -10.08 -4.57 -18.63
C PRO A 28 -8.60 -4.57 -18.23
N TYR A 29 -7.81 -3.60 -18.71
CA TYR A 29 -6.38 -3.53 -18.49
C TYR A 29 -5.97 -2.35 -17.61
N GLY A 30 -6.91 -1.69 -16.93
CA GLY A 30 -6.63 -0.54 -16.06
C GLY A 30 -6.78 -0.81 -14.57
N GLU A 31 -6.97 -2.07 -14.18
CA GLU A 31 -7.17 -2.51 -12.81
C GLU A 31 -6.60 -3.93 -12.62
N TRP A 32 -6.43 -4.36 -11.36
CA TRP A 32 -6.12 -5.73 -10.94
C TRP A 32 -4.66 -6.20 -11.13
N GLY A 33 -4.42 -7.51 -11.24
CA GLY A 33 -3.10 -8.13 -11.11
C GLY A 33 -2.41 -8.51 -12.43
N SER A 34 -3.06 -8.30 -13.58
CA SER A 34 -2.53 -8.78 -14.87
C SER A 34 -1.18 -8.16 -15.22
N ARG A 35 -0.32 -8.94 -15.86
CA ARG A 35 1.00 -8.49 -16.34
C ARG A 35 0.88 -7.28 -17.25
N LYS A 36 -0.15 -7.24 -18.11
CA LYS A 36 -0.43 -6.13 -19.01
C LYS A 36 -0.61 -4.83 -18.24
N TYR A 37 -1.47 -4.83 -17.23
CA TYR A 37 -1.77 -3.65 -16.44
C TYR A 37 -0.58 -3.25 -15.55
N VAL A 38 -0.01 -4.19 -14.81
CA VAL A 38 1.10 -3.93 -13.86
C VAL A 38 2.28 -3.25 -14.55
N LEU A 39 2.74 -3.79 -15.69
CA LEU A 39 3.88 -3.23 -16.41
C LEU A 39 3.54 -1.91 -17.14
N ALA A 40 2.37 -1.82 -17.77
CA ALA A 40 1.95 -0.56 -18.41
C ALA A 40 1.79 0.57 -17.38
N SER A 41 1.32 0.26 -16.18
CA SER A 41 1.18 1.23 -15.08
C SER A 41 2.54 1.70 -14.55
N LEU A 42 3.52 0.79 -14.46
CA LEU A 42 4.90 1.16 -14.12
C LEU A 42 5.49 2.13 -15.14
N ASP A 43 5.39 1.82 -16.43
CA ASP A 43 5.90 2.69 -17.50
C ASP A 43 5.28 4.08 -17.45
N GLN A 44 3.97 4.16 -17.24
CA GLN A 44 3.30 5.45 -17.10
C GLN A 44 3.71 6.19 -15.81
N SER A 45 3.93 5.47 -14.71
CA SER A 45 4.36 6.06 -13.44
C SER A 45 5.76 6.67 -13.56
N LEU A 46 6.69 5.93 -14.14
CA LEU A 46 8.04 6.41 -14.46
C LEU A 46 7.99 7.64 -15.37
N LYS A 47 7.16 7.61 -16.42
CA LYS A 47 6.97 8.77 -17.30
C LYS A 47 6.40 9.99 -16.57
N ARG A 48 5.41 9.82 -15.70
CA ARG A 48 4.82 10.93 -14.92
C ARG A 48 5.82 11.53 -13.93
N MET A 49 6.61 10.70 -13.27
CA MET A 49 7.61 11.14 -12.31
C MET A 49 8.89 11.65 -13.00
N GLY A 50 9.20 11.16 -14.20
CA GLY A 50 10.49 11.35 -14.88
C GLY A 50 11.62 10.68 -14.14
N LEU A 51 11.41 9.42 -13.79
CA LEU A 51 12.42 8.59 -13.18
C LEU A 51 12.71 7.44 -14.16
N ASP A 52 13.96 7.00 -14.18
CA ASP A 52 14.34 5.79 -14.90
C ASP A 52 13.85 4.53 -14.15
N TYR A 53 13.81 4.62 -12.82
CA TYR A 53 13.37 3.54 -11.94
C TYR A 53 12.76 4.08 -10.64
N VAL A 54 11.93 3.25 -10.00
CA VAL A 54 11.51 3.42 -8.60
C VAL A 54 12.31 2.49 -7.70
N ASP A 55 12.48 2.85 -6.44
CA ASP A 55 13.19 1.99 -5.50
C ASP A 55 12.30 0.79 -5.14
N ILE A 56 11.00 1.00 -4.94
CA ILE A 56 10.06 -0.08 -4.62
C ILE A 56 8.84 -0.03 -5.53
N PHE A 57 8.58 -1.13 -6.24
CA PHE A 57 7.35 -1.29 -7.02
C PHE A 57 6.43 -2.33 -6.39
N TYR A 58 5.18 -1.93 -6.16
CA TYR A 58 4.20 -2.72 -5.42
C TYR A 58 3.11 -3.33 -6.32
N SER A 59 2.75 -4.59 -6.03
CA SER A 59 1.38 -5.03 -6.25
C SER A 59 0.48 -4.42 -5.18
N HIS A 60 -0.48 -3.60 -5.58
CA HIS A 60 -1.22 -2.69 -4.69
C HIS A 60 -2.33 -3.37 -3.88
N ARG A 61 -2.86 -4.49 -4.40
CA ARG A 61 -3.83 -5.35 -3.72
C ARG A 61 -3.79 -6.75 -4.34
N PHE A 62 -4.23 -7.76 -3.59
CA PHE A 62 -4.42 -9.10 -4.13
C PHE A 62 -5.56 -9.10 -5.17
N ASP A 63 -5.31 -9.75 -6.29
CA ASP A 63 -6.29 -10.04 -7.32
C ASP A 63 -6.63 -11.54 -7.25
N PRO A 64 -7.88 -11.91 -6.92
CA PRO A 64 -8.27 -13.32 -6.82
C PRO A 64 -8.43 -14.01 -8.19
N GLU A 65 -8.56 -13.26 -9.29
CA GLU A 65 -8.88 -13.81 -10.62
C GLU A 65 -7.65 -13.93 -11.52
N THR A 66 -6.58 -13.15 -11.28
CA THR A 66 -5.29 -13.33 -11.95
C THR A 66 -4.44 -14.34 -11.18
N PRO A 67 -3.86 -15.37 -11.84
CA PRO A 67 -2.89 -16.25 -11.20
C PRO A 67 -1.76 -15.47 -10.52
N LEU A 68 -1.45 -15.79 -9.27
CA LEU A 68 -0.49 -15.04 -8.47
C LEU A 68 0.90 -15.01 -9.14
N GLU A 69 1.27 -16.10 -9.83
CA GLU A 69 2.49 -16.23 -10.62
C GLU A 69 2.60 -15.18 -11.72
N GLU A 70 1.49 -14.78 -12.34
CA GLU A 70 1.50 -13.73 -13.37
C GLU A 70 1.84 -12.37 -12.76
N THR A 71 1.20 -12.01 -11.64
CA THR A 71 1.45 -10.75 -10.94
C THR A 71 2.87 -10.72 -10.38
N MET A 72 3.33 -11.79 -9.73
CA MET A 72 4.69 -11.87 -9.19
C MET A 72 5.75 -11.88 -10.30
N GLY A 73 5.48 -12.57 -11.42
CA GLY A 73 6.33 -12.52 -12.62
C GLY A 73 6.37 -11.14 -13.29
N ALA A 74 5.34 -10.32 -13.13
CA ALA A 74 5.37 -8.92 -13.54
C ALA A 74 6.27 -8.07 -12.62
N LEU A 75 6.23 -8.30 -11.30
CA LEU A 75 7.14 -7.63 -10.36
C LEU A 75 8.60 -8.04 -10.57
N ASP A 76 8.88 -9.33 -10.73
CA ASP A 76 10.22 -9.82 -11.09
C ASP A 76 10.73 -9.17 -12.38
N HIS A 77 9.89 -9.10 -13.42
CA HIS A 77 10.27 -8.44 -14.66
C HIS A 77 10.56 -6.94 -14.47
N ALA A 78 9.79 -6.23 -13.64
CA ALA A 78 10.07 -4.84 -13.31
C ALA A 78 11.45 -4.66 -12.67
N VAL A 79 11.83 -5.57 -11.77
CA VAL A 79 13.16 -5.55 -11.13
C VAL A 79 14.26 -5.91 -12.12
N ARG A 80 14.14 -7.04 -12.83
CA ARG A 80 15.15 -7.50 -13.79
C ARG A 80 15.35 -6.55 -14.98
N SER A 81 14.35 -5.77 -15.34
CA SER A 81 14.46 -4.74 -16.39
C SER A 81 15.09 -3.43 -15.90
N GLY A 82 15.41 -3.32 -14.61
CA GLY A 82 15.99 -2.13 -13.99
C GLY A 82 14.99 -0.99 -13.78
N LYS A 83 13.68 -1.24 -13.93
CA LYS A 83 12.61 -0.24 -13.73
C LYS A 83 12.15 -0.15 -12.28
N ALA A 84 12.50 -1.14 -11.47
CA ALA A 84 12.37 -1.13 -10.02
C ALA A 84 13.65 -1.71 -9.39
N LEU A 85 14.07 -1.23 -8.22
CA LEU A 85 15.16 -1.90 -7.47
C LEU A 85 14.63 -3.08 -6.66
N TYR A 86 13.46 -2.94 -6.06
CA TYR A 86 12.85 -3.95 -5.18
C TYR A 86 11.36 -4.15 -5.48
N ALA A 87 10.87 -5.35 -5.18
CA ALA A 87 9.46 -5.70 -5.25
C ALA A 87 8.82 -5.66 -3.86
N GLY A 88 7.58 -5.16 -3.79
CA GLY A 88 6.75 -5.18 -2.59
C GLY A 88 5.31 -5.60 -2.90
N ILE A 89 4.56 -5.92 -1.84
CA ILE A 89 3.12 -6.22 -1.93
C ILE A 89 2.35 -5.41 -0.90
N SER A 90 1.06 -5.18 -1.15
CA SER A 90 0.20 -4.35 -0.30
C SER A 90 -1.16 -4.99 -0.17
N SER A 91 -1.70 -5.02 1.05
CA SER A 91 -3.04 -5.57 1.33
C SER A 91 -3.21 -7.05 0.94
N TYR A 92 -2.19 -7.89 1.15
CA TYR A 92 -2.28 -9.35 1.07
C TYR A 92 -2.45 -9.90 2.49
N ASN A 93 -3.24 -10.96 2.66
CA ASN A 93 -3.27 -11.66 3.94
C ASN A 93 -2.02 -12.54 4.14
N SER A 94 -1.89 -13.15 5.30
CA SER A 94 -0.75 -13.98 5.69
C SER A 94 -0.52 -15.14 4.72
N GLN A 95 -1.60 -15.84 4.33
CA GLN A 95 -1.53 -16.93 3.36
C GLN A 95 -0.99 -16.45 2.01
N ARG A 96 -1.62 -15.44 1.40
CA ARG A 96 -1.21 -14.94 0.08
C ARG A 96 0.17 -14.28 0.12
N THR A 97 0.57 -13.72 1.25
CA THR A 97 1.93 -13.20 1.47
C THR A 97 2.98 -14.31 1.40
N ARG A 98 2.74 -15.46 2.03
CA ARG A 98 3.66 -16.62 1.95
C ARG A 98 3.79 -17.12 0.52
N GLU A 99 2.67 -17.31 -0.17
CA GLU A 99 2.63 -17.77 -1.55
C GLU A 99 3.37 -16.79 -2.49
N ALA A 100 3.11 -15.48 -2.36
CA ALA A 100 3.76 -14.44 -3.14
C ALA A 100 5.28 -14.41 -2.90
N ALA A 101 5.70 -14.47 -1.62
CA ALA A 101 7.10 -14.48 -1.24
C ALA A 101 7.84 -15.72 -1.77
N ASP A 102 7.20 -16.89 -1.74
CA ASP A 102 7.77 -18.12 -2.28
C ASP A 102 7.97 -18.05 -3.79
N ILE A 103 6.97 -17.57 -4.54
CA ILE A 103 7.07 -17.38 -6.00
C ILE A 103 8.19 -16.39 -6.34
N LEU A 104 8.21 -15.23 -5.68
CA LEU A 104 9.22 -14.19 -5.87
C LEU A 104 10.64 -14.69 -5.56
N ARG A 105 10.79 -15.47 -4.49
CA ARG A 105 12.06 -16.13 -4.14
C ARG A 105 12.50 -17.13 -5.21
N GLN A 106 11.59 -17.95 -5.74
CA GLN A 106 11.89 -18.90 -6.83
C GLN A 106 12.33 -18.20 -8.12
N LEU A 107 11.75 -17.03 -8.40
CA LEU A 107 12.15 -16.19 -9.53
C LEU A 107 13.48 -15.46 -9.30
N GLY A 108 14.01 -15.43 -8.07
CA GLY A 108 15.25 -14.75 -7.72
C GLY A 108 15.10 -13.26 -7.40
N THR A 109 13.88 -12.80 -7.15
CA THR A 109 13.56 -11.42 -6.77
C THR A 109 12.86 -11.43 -5.40
N PRO A 110 13.59 -11.41 -4.27
CA PRO A 110 12.97 -11.47 -2.94
C PRO A 110 11.96 -10.34 -2.70
N CYS A 111 10.86 -10.65 -2.00
CA CYS A 111 9.90 -9.63 -1.56
C CYS A 111 10.52 -8.81 -0.43
N LEU A 112 10.71 -7.50 -0.65
CA LEU A 112 11.35 -6.63 0.34
C LEU A 112 10.40 -6.27 1.47
N ILE A 113 9.15 -5.93 1.14
CA ILE A 113 8.26 -5.21 2.04
C ILE A 113 6.79 -5.48 1.77
N HIS A 114 6.00 -5.50 2.85
CA HIS A 114 4.55 -5.53 2.83
C HIS A 114 3.98 -4.19 3.33
N GLN A 115 2.93 -3.69 2.68
CA GLN A 115 2.21 -2.47 3.09
C GLN A 115 0.76 -2.80 3.53
N PRO A 116 0.51 -3.10 4.82
CA PRO A 116 -0.84 -3.35 5.32
C PRO A 116 -1.51 -2.09 5.90
N SER A 117 -2.84 -2.08 5.96
CA SER A 117 -3.55 -1.10 6.79
C SER A 117 -3.49 -1.54 8.25
N TYR A 118 -3.02 -0.68 9.15
CA TYR A 118 -2.91 -1.02 10.56
C TYR A 118 -3.02 0.22 11.42
N SER A 119 -3.85 0.16 12.47
CA SER A 119 -4.04 1.24 13.44
C SER A 119 -4.65 0.68 14.72
N MET A 120 -4.76 1.48 15.78
CA MET A 120 -5.48 1.09 17.00
C MET A 120 -6.94 0.68 16.75
N LEU A 121 -7.56 1.16 15.65
CA LEU A 121 -8.93 0.83 15.25
C LEU A 121 -9.02 -0.28 14.19
N ASN A 122 -7.90 -0.73 13.64
CA ASN A 122 -7.86 -1.73 12.58
C ASN A 122 -6.69 -2.69 12.83
N ARG A 123 -6.98 -3.83 13.46
CA ARG A 123 -5.99 -4.81 13.95
C ARG A 123 -6.02 -6.14 13.19
N TRP A 124 -6.60 -6.17 11.99
CA TRP A 124 -6.73 -7.40 11.20
C TRP A 124 -5.38 -8.12 10.97
N VAL A 125 -4.27 -7.38 10.85
CA VAL A 125 -2.93 -7.95 10.65
C VAL A 125 -2.46 -8.81 11.82
N GLU A 126 -3.00 -8.57 13.02
CA GLU A 126 -2.71 -9.37 14.21
C GLU A 126 -3.59 -10.62 14.23
N GLU A 127 -4.88 -10.46 13.95
CA GLU A 127 -5.85 -11.57 13.90
C GLU A 127 -5.51 -12.58 12.79
N ASP A 128 -5.04 -12.09 11.64
CA ASP A 128 -4.63 -12.87 10.48
C ASP A 128 -3.24 -13.52 10.63
N GLY A 129 -2.45 -13.11 11.65
CA GLY A 129 -1.08 -13.57 11.85
C GLY A 129 -0.08 -13.04 10.82
N LEU A 130 -0.38 -11.88 10.20
CA LEU A 130 0.48 -11.30 9.17
C LEU A 130 1.82 -10.84 9.77
N LEU A 131 1.84 -10.26 10.96
CA LEU A 131 3.09 -9.76 11.57
C LEU A 131 4.12 -10.90 11.77
N ASP A 132 3.68 -12.02 12.35
CA ASP A 132 4.52 -13.22 12.54
C ASP A 132 4.95 -13.82 11.19
N THR A 133 4.08 -13.72 10.18
CA THR A 133 4.40 -14.16 8.82
C THR A 133 5.52 -13.34 8.21
N LEU A 134 5.46 -12.02 8.35
CA LEU A 134 6.49 -11.11 7.83
C LEU A 134 7.82 -11.31 8.54
N GLU A 135 7.81 -11.46 9.87
CA GLU A 135 9.00 -11.74 10.67
C GLU A 135 9.66 -13.06 10.25
N GLY A 136 8.88 -14.14 10.14
CA GLY A 136 9.40 -15.45 9.74
C GLY A 136 9.95 -15.50 8.31
N LEU A 137 9.49 -14.62 7.42
CA LEU A 137 9.97 -14.51 6.03
C LEU A 137 11.10 -13.48 5.87
N GLY A 138 11.39 -12.65 6.89
CA GLY A 138 12.33 -11.54 6.79
C GLY A 138 11.84 -10.40 5.91
N ILE A 139 10.52 -10.17 5.82
CA ILE A 139 9.89 -9.13 5.00
C ILE A 139 9.59 -7.91 5.88
N GLY A 140 9.96 -6.71 5.41
CA GLY A 140 9.66 -5.47 6.13
C GLY A 140 8.16 -5.14 6.16
N SER A 141 7.74 -4.25 7.06
CA SER A 141 6.35 -3.76 7.12
C SER A 141 6.31 -2.24 7.16
N ILE A 142 5.51 -1.63 6.27
CA ILE A 142 5.19 -0.19 6.32
C ILE A 142 3.68 -0.01 6.38
N VAL A 143 3.18 0.49 7.51
CA VAL A 143 1.74 0.61 7.73
C VAL A 143 1.16 1.82 7.01
N PHE A 144 -0.03 1.68 6.45
CA PHE A 144 -0.80 2.82 5.95
C PHE A 144 -2.09 3.04 6.75
N SER A 145 -2.62 4.26 6.67
CA SER A 145 -3.73 4.74 7.51
C SER A 145 -3.53 4.55 9.03
N PRO A 146 -2.33 4.83 9.60
CA PRO A 146 -2.09 4.64 11.04
C PRO A 146 -3.00 5.51 11.92
N LEU A 147 -3.42 6.68 11.41
CA LEU A 147 -4.34 7.59 12.10
C LEU A 147 -5.81 7.34 11.76
N ALA A 148 -6.15 6.17 11.19
CA ALA A 148 -7.50 5.80 10.78
C ALA A 148 -8.19 6.93 9.99
N GLN A 149 -7.48 7.45 8.98
CA GLN A 149 -7.92 8.55 8.12
C GLN A 149 -8.27 9.88 8.86
N GLY A 150 -7.68 10.08 10.04
CA GLY A 150 -7.89 11.26 10.88
C GLY A 150 -8.82 11.01 12.07
N MET A 151 -9.36 9.80 12.24
CA MET A 151 -10.14 9.43 13.42
C MET A 151 -9.30 9.44 14.69
N LEU A 152 -8.03 9.03 14.61
CA LEU A 152 -7.09 9.03 15.74
C LEU A 152 -6.34 10.37 15.84
N THR A 153 -7.08 11.47 15.71
CA THR A 153 -6.59 12.84 15.95
C THR A 153 -7.70 13.66 16.63
N ASP A 154 -7.41 14.89 17.03
CA ASP A 154 -8.35 15.77 17.75
C ASP A 154 -9.61 16.14 16.94
N LYS A 155 -9.59 15.86 15.64
CA LYS A 155 -10.55 16.34 14.64
C LYS A 155 -11.99 15.90 14.93
N TYR A 156 -12.17 14.71 15.50
CA TYR A 156 -13.50 14.13 15.70
C TYR A 156 -13.91 14.06 17.17
N LEU A 157 -13.14 14.65 18.10
CA LEU A 157 -13.46 14.65 19.52
C LEU A 157 -14.75 15.43 19.86
N GLY A 158 -15.03 16.49 19.09
CA GLY A 158 -16.19 17.37 19.25
C GLY A 158 -17.36 17.09 18.29
N GLY A 159 -17.33 16.00 17.52
CA GLY A 159 -18.29 15.72 16.44
C GLY A 159 -17.64 15.74 15.05
N ILE A 160 -18.44 15.74 13.97
CA ILE A 160 -17.93 15.77 12.59
C ILE A 160 -17.76 17.22 12.15
N PRO A 161 -16.52 17.70 11.90
CA PRO A 161 -16.32 19.05 11.42
C PRO A 161 -16.81 19.21 9.99
N GLU A 162 -17.37 20.38 9.68
CA GLU A 162 -17.72 20.79 8.32
C GLU A 162 -16.46 20.78 7.43
N GLY A 163 -16.57 20.27 6.21
CA GLY A 163 -15.44 20.14 5.26
C GLY A 163 -14.45 19.01 5.57
N SER A 164 -14.66 18.20 6.60
CA SER A 164 -13.79 17.06 6.91
C SER A 164 -13.90 15.93 5.87
N ARG A 165 -12.94 14.98 5.85
CA ARG A 165 -12.97 13.81 4.95
C ARG A 165 -14.29 13.02 5.05
N ALA A 166 -14.88 12.99 6.24
CA ALA A 166 -16.15 12.36 6.53
C ALA A 166 -17.35 13.08 5.89
N SER A 167 -17.32 14.42 5.82
CA SER A 167 -18.41 15.20 5.22
C SER A 167 -18.36 15.23 3.70
N GLN A 168 -17.26 14.80 3.08
CA GLN A 168 -17.05 14.80 1.63
C GLN A 168 -17.30 13.42 0.96
N GLY A 169 -17.68 12.39 1.72
CA GLY A 169 -17.92 11.04 1.17
C GLY A 169 -16.70 10.40 0.49
N LYS A 170 -15.49 10.81 0.90
CA LYS A 170 -14.22 10.30 0.33
C LYS A 170 -13.80 8.99 1.00
N SER A 171 -12.54 8.84 1.35
CA SER A 171 -11.98 7.57 1.85
C SER A 171 -12.57 7.10 3.19
N LEU A 172 -13.14 8.01 3.99
CA LEU A 172 -13.68 7.72 5.33
C LEU A 172 -15.19 7.52 5.24
N ARG A 173 -15.66 6.29 5.41
CA ARG A 173 -17.09 5.98 5.38
C ARG A 173 -17.77 6.58 6.61
N PRO A 174 -18.90 7.31 6.46
CA PRO A 174 -19.63 7.88 7.59
C PRO A 174 -19.99 6.86 8.68
N ALA A 175 -20.27 5.61 8.30
CA ALA A 175 -20.58 4.52 9.24
C ALA A 175 -19.47 4.20 10.26
N PHE A 176 -18.21 4.55 9.96
CA PHE A 176 -17.12 4.40 10.93
C PHE A 176 -17.18 5.45 12.05
N ILE A 177 -17.88 6.56 11.82
CA ILE A 177 -18.09 7.62 12.81
C ILE A 177 -19.44 7.37 13.47
N ASN A 178 -19.42 6.48 14.46
CA ASN A 178 -20.55 6.17 15.32
C ASN A 178 -20.17 6.40 16.78
N ASP A 179 -21.16 6.36 17.67
CA ASP A 179 -20.98 6.68 19.09
C ASP A 179 -19.90 5.81 19.76
N LYS A 180 -19.81 4.53 19.38
CA LYS A 180 -18.78 3.61 19.89
C LYS A 180 -17.38 4.04 19.45
N SER A 181 -17.20 4.34 18.16
CA SER A 181 -15.90 4.82 17.64
C SER A 181 -15.49 6.13 18.30
N ILE A 182 -16.42 7.07 18.47
CA ILE A 182 -16.15 8.37 19.12
C ILE A 182 -15.78 8.16 20.59
N ALA A 183 -16.50 7.31 21.33
CA ALA A 183 -16.18 6.98 22.71
C ALA A 183 -14.78 6.38 22.84
N ASN A 184 -14.42 5.44 21.94
CA ASN A 184 -13.10 4.85 21.90
C ASN A 184 -12.01 5.90 21.62
N ILE A 185 -12.21 6.80 20.65
CA ILE A 185 -11.23 7.86 20.34
C ILE A 185 -11.05 8.81 21.53
N LYS A 186 -12.14 9.18 22.23
CA LYS A 186 -12.06 10.01 23.44
C LYS A 186 -11.27 9.32 24.55
N ALA A 187 -11.51 8.02 24.76
CA ALA A 187 -10.77 7.24 25.75
C ALA A 187 -9.28 7.14 25.38
N LEU A 188 -8.96 6.92 24.10
CA LEU A 188 -7.58 6.93 23.60
C LEU A 188 -6.92 8.30 23.79
N ASN A 189 -7.63 9.40 23.54
CA ASN A 189 -7.12 10.75 23.76
C ASN A 189 -6.76 11.01 25.23
N ALA A 190 -7.60 10.55 26.16
CA ALA A 190 -7.33 10.68 27.59
C ALA A 190 -6.06 9.91 28.05
N ILE A 191 -5.66 8.86 27.32
CA ILE A 191 -4.40 8.15 27.56
C ILE A 191 -3.23 8.90 26.93
N ALA A 192 -3.43 9.50 25.76
CA ALA A 192 -2.38 10.17 24.99
C ALA A 192 -1.92 11.50 25.62
N GLY A 193 -2.83 12.24 26.27
CA GLY A 193 -2.58 13.56 26.89
C GLY A 193 -3.10 14.70 26.03
#